data_AF-A0AAU3D4B1-F1
#
_entry.id   AF-A0AAU3D4B1-F1
#
_cell.length_a   1.000
_cell.length_b   1.000
_cell.length_c   1.000
_cell.angle_alpha   90.00
_cell.angle_beta   90.00
_cell.angle_gamma   90.00
#
_symmetry.space_group_name_H-M   'P 1'
#
loop_
_entity.id
_entity.type
_entity.pdbx_description
1 polymer ?
#
loop_
_entity_poly.entity_id
_entity_poly.type
_entity_poly.pdbx_seq_one_letter_code
_entity_poly.pdbx_strand_id
1 'polypeptide(L)'
;MRARHHALRLVLPALALLLVSGCDAGAPDAAGSPATPQAGPPTGPENRSLWTLIGDDGESLETLADDDPDVTAIRRTVVLHSGAVDDRSSTSVAGSVKSEFAFYGAAFRKSLEAQDYGAKVTALFRDNKLATRQEKVAWYRSTVYRDRRTAKAEMDSVFEFTAGDTGYLKKGGLAVGTPYTEHRTMSLAKQGGTWVITGIRRTPLERPAPAGQTMR
;
A
#
# COMPACT_ATOMS: atom_id res chain seq x y z
N MET A 1 44.56 -5.46 -22.67
CA MET A 1 43.87 -6.69 -22.20
C MET A 1 43.14 -6.38 -20.91
N ARG A 2 41.81 -6.50 -20.95
CA ARG A 2 40.80 -6.69 -19.87
C ARG A 2 41.09 -6.07 -18.49
N ALA A 3 40.54 -4.88 -18.29
CA ALA A 3 40.14 -4.39 -16.96
C ALA A 3 39.04 -5.30 -16.40
N ARG A 4 39.26 -5.85 -15.20
CA ARG A 4 38.24 -6.57 -14.42
C ARG A 4 37.47 -5.54 -13.60
N HIS A 5 36.30 -5.11 -14.09
CA HIS A 5 35.33 -4.42 -13.26
C HIS A 5 34.59 -5.47 -12.41
N HIS A 6 35.00 -5.62 -11.16
CA HIS A 6 34.17 -6.31 -10.18
C HIS A 6 33.01 -5.38 -9.80
N ALA A 7 31.81 -5.84 -10.16
CA ALA A 7 30.54 -5.19 -9.93
C ALA A 7 30.35 -4.86 -8.44
N LEU A 8 30.40 -3.57 -8.12
CA LEU A 8 29.93 -3.07 -6.84
C LEU A 8 28.40 -3.14 -6.85
N ARG A 9 27.84 -4.17 -6.22
CA ARG A 9 26.41 -4.24 -5.88
C ARG A 9 26.12 -3.15 -4.86
N LEU A 10 25.74 -1.97 -5.33
CA LEU A 10 25.15 -0.91 -4.50
C LEU A 10 23.70 -1.28 -4.19
N VAL A 11 23.54 -2.06 -3.13
CA VAL A 11 22.29 -2.11 -2.35
C VAL A 11 22.18 -0.75 -1.66
N LEU A 12 21.26 0.11 -2.12
CA LEU A 12 21.00 1.39 -1.47
C LEU A 12 19.60 1.39 -0.83
N PRO A 13 19.51 1.57 0.50
CA PRO A 13 18.28 1.57 1.27
C PRO A 13 17.71 3.00 1.35
N ALA A 14 16.45 3.22 0.97
CA ALA A 14 15.71 4.43 1.36
C ALA A 14 14.21 4.31 1.05
N LEU A 15 13.56 3.25 1.50
CA LEU A 15 12.10 3.25 1.71
C LEU A 15 11.72 2.34 2.90
N ALA A 16 12.58 2.29 3.90
CA ALA A 16 12.34 1.57 5.14
C ALA A 16 12.52 2.57 6.28
N LEU A 17 11.40 3.02 6.85
CA LEU A 17 11.21 3.44 8.25
C LEU A 17 9.83 4.10 8.39
N LEU A 18 8.80 3.27 8.35
CA LEU A 18 7.53 3.49 9.07
C LEU A 18 7.11 2.12 9.64
N LEU A 19 8.00 1.54 10.46
CA LEU A 19 7.70 0.32 11.20
C LEU A 19 7.35 0.70 12.64
N VAL A 20 6.07 0.47 12.95
CA VAL A 20 5.49 0.04 14.23
C VAL A 20 5.78 0.92 15.46
N SER A 21 4.72 1.57 15.96
CA SER A 21 4.51 1.74 17.41
C SER A 21 3.02 1.74 17.71
N GLY A 22 2.43 0.55 17.70
CA GLY A 22 1.30 0.19 18.55
C GLY A 22 1.82 -0.88 19.52
N CYS A 23 2.09 -0.50 20.77
CA CYS A 23 2.31 -1.46 21.84
C CYS A 23 0.95 -2.10 22.16
N ASP A 24 0.84 -3.41 21.93
CA ASP A 24 -0.01 -4.24 22.76
C ASP A 24 0.83 -5.41 23.26
N ALA A 25 0.68 -5.72 24.54
CA ALA A 25 1.54 -6.64 25.26
C ALA A 25 1.17 -8.09 24.92
N GLY A 26 2.10 -8.85 24.32
CA GLY A 26 2.01 -10.32 24.29
C GLY A 26 2.69 -11.03 23.11
N ALA A 27 3.77 -11.74 23.44
CA ALA A 27 4.45 -12.82 22.71
C ALA A 27 5.63 -12.46 21.76
N PRO A 28 6.70 -13.30 21.73
CA PRO A 28 8.06 -12.88 21.39
C PRO A 28 8.42 -12.99 19.89
N ASP A 29 9.45 -12.22 19.54
CA ASP A 29 10.11 -12.09 18.24
C ASP A 29 10.39 -13.42 17.52
N ALA A 30 9.92 -13.51 16.28
CA ALA A 30 10.48 -14.39 15.26
C ALA A 30 11.27 -13.56 14.25
N ALA A 31 12.56 -13.88 14.16
CA ALA A 31 13.55 -13.27 13.29
C ALA A 31 13.11 -13.17 11.81
N GLY A 32 13.57 -12.11 11.15
CA GLY A 32 13.25 -11.77 9.77
C GLY A 32 13.40 -12.94 8.80
N SER A 33 12.27 -13.39 8.26
CA SER A 33 12.22 -14.30 7.11
C SER A 33 12.50 -13.51 5.82
N PRO A 34 13.23 -14.11 4.85
CA PRO A 34 13.37 -13.52 3.53
C PRO A 34 12.00 -13.32 2.89
N ALA A 35 11.79 -12.18 2.24
CA ALA A 35 10.55 -11.90 1.51
C ALA A 35 10.38 -12.93 0.39
N THR A 36 9.46 -13.87 0.59
CA THR A 36 8.99 -14.78 -0.44
C THR A 36 8.41 -13.93 -1.58
N PRO A 37 8.69 -14.24 -2.86
CA PRO A 37 8.00 -13.61 -3.98
C PRO A 37 6.49 -13.78 -3.77
N GLN A 38 5.79 -12.67 -3.57
CA GLN A 38 4.36 -12.71 -3.30
C GLN A 38 3.64 -13.04 -4.62
N ALA A 39 2.79 -14.07 -4.61
CA ALA A 39 2.00 -14.42 -5.78
C ALA A 39 1.08 -13.24 -6.14
N GLY A 40 0.93 -12.95 -7.43
CA GLY A 40 0.08 -11.86 -7.92
C GLY A 40 -1.41 -12.04 -7.58
N PRO A 41 -2.28 -11.08 -7.97
CA PRO A 41 -3.70 -11.13 -7.65
C PRO A 41 -4.33 -12.43 -8.18
N PRO A 42 -5.31 -13.01 -7.47
CA PRO A 42 -5.91 -14.26 -7.90
C PRO A 42 -6.56 -14.11 -9.30
N THR A 43 -6.16 -14.97 -10.23
CA THR A 43 -6.74 -15.08 -11.60
C THR A 43 -7.79 -16.18 -11.71
N GLY A 44 -8.36 -16.59 -10.56
CA GLY A 44 -9.34 -17.68 -10.47
C GLY A 44 -10.69 -17.32 -11.10
N PRO A 45 -11.66 -18.26 -11.10
CA PRO A 45 -12.95 -18.05 -11.75
C PRO A 45 -13.61 -16.74 -11.26
N GLU A 46 -14.04 -15.91 -12.21
CA GLU A 46 -14.45 -14.50 -12.06
C GLU A 46 -15.63 -14.24 -11.09
N ASN A 47 -16.22 -15.31 -10.54
CA ASN A 47 -17.46 -15.26 -9.75
C ASN A 47 -17.29 -15.59 -8.27
N ARG A 48 -16.05 -15.68 -7.76
CA ARG A 48 -15.82 -15.85 -6.31
C ARG A 48 -15.38 -14.53 -5.70
N SER A 49 -16.16 -14.05 -4.75
CA SER A 49 -15.78 -12.91 -3.91
C SER A 49 -14.41 -13.15 -3.27
N LEU A 50 -13.66 -12.05 -3.14
CA LEU A 50 -12.35 -12.03 -2.50
C LEU A 50 -12.45 -11.86 -0.98
N TRP A 51 -13.64 -11.83 -0.41
CA TRP A 51 -13.86 -11.52 1.00
C TRP A 51 -14.26 -12.75 1.79
N THR A 52 -13.62 -12.94 2.94
CA THR A 52 -13.91 -14.04 3.85
C THR A 52 -14.20 -13.50 5.24
N LEU A 53 -15.28 -13.96 5.86
CA LEU A 53 -15.53 -13.80 7.28
C LEU A 53 -14.68 -14.83 8.03
N ILE A 54 -13.86 -14.37 8.96
CA ILE A 54 -12.97 -15.23 9.74
C ILE A 54 -13.29 -15.19 11.24
N GLY A 55 -13.08 -16.31 11.93
CA GLY A 55 -13.13 -16.38 13.38
C GLY A 55 -11.92 -15.70 14.04
N ASP A 56 -11.90 -15.68 15.37
CA ASP A 56 -10.86 -15.00 16.15
C ASP A 56 -9.48 -15.68 16.01
N ASP A 57 -9.48 -16.98 15.69
CA ASP A 57 -8.29 -17.80 15.40
C ASP A 57 -7.87 -17.78 13.92
N GLY A 58 -8.57 -17.02 13.08
CA GLY A 58 -8.32 -16.94 11.64
C GLY A 58 -8.98 -18.06 10.82
N GLU A 59 -9.80 -18.91 11.43
CA GLU A 59 -10.58 -19.92 10.71
C GLU A 59 -11.55 -19.25 9.71
N SER A 60 -11.67 -19.81 8.50
CA SER A 60 -12.63 -19.32 7.50
C SER A 60 -14.04 -19.80 7.87
N LEU A 61 -14.93 -18.86 8.18
CA LEU A 61 -16.32 -19.16 8.53
C LEU A 61 -17.24 -19.13 7.30
N GLU A 62 -17.10 -18.09 6.47
CA GLU A 62 -17.98 -17.86 5.33
C GLU A 62 -17.29 -16.99 4.26
N THR A 63 -17.62 -17.19 2.98
CA THR A 63 -17.28 -16.23 1.92
C THR A 63 -18.34 -15.12 1.86
N LEU A 64 -17.93 -13.88 2.08
CA LEU A 64 -18.84 -12.73 2.04
C LEU A 64 -19.11 -12.32 0.58
N ALA A 65 -20.34 -11.95 0.26
CA ALA A 65 -20.68 -11.42 -1.06
C ALA A 65 -20.01 -10.05 -1.30
N ASP A 66 -19.80 -9.70 -2.57
CA ASP A 66 -19.18 -8.42 -2.96
C ASP A 66 -20.04 -7.20 -2.62
N ASP A 67 -21.35 -7.40 -2.46
CA ASP A 67 -22.36 -6.40 -2.06
C ASP A 67 -22.70 -6.44 -0.56
N ASP A 68 -22.00 -7.24 0.25
CA ASP A 68 -22.09 -7.15 1.72
C ASP A 68 -21.79 -5.70 2.15
N PRO A 69 -22.57 -5.12 3.08
CA PRO A 69 -22.45 -3.71 3.45
C PRO A 69 -21.08 -3.36 4.04
N ASP A 70 -20.45 -4.27 4.80
CA ASP A 70 -19.12 -4.03 5.34
C ASP A 70 -18.07 -4.11 4.23
N VAL A 71 -18.18 -5.11 3.33
CA VAL A 71 -17.30 -5.24 2.15
C VAL A 71 -17.35 -3.99 1.28
N THR A 72 -18.55 -3.51 0.97
CA THR A 72 -18.77 -2.30 0.16
C THR A 72 -18.17 -1.06 0.83
N ALA A 73 -18.40 -0.90 2.14
CA ALA A 73 -17.88 0.24 2.89
C ALA A 73 -16.35 0.22 2.98
N ILE A 74 -15.75 -0.95 3.25
CA ILE A 74 -14.29 -1.13 3.31
C ILE A 74 -13.68 -0.82 1.94
N ARG A 75 -14.20 -1.40 0.86
CA ARG A 75 -13.71 -1.15 -0.50
C ARG A 75 -13.75 0.33 -0.84
N ARG A 76 -14.86 1.00 -0.53
CA ARG A 76 -15.00 2.45 -0.74
C ARG A 76 -13.95 3.24 0.04
N THR A 77 -13.74 2.95 1.33
CA THR A 77 -12.71 3.62 2.15
C THR A 77 -11.32 3.44 1.53
N VAL A 78 -10.95 2.23 1.15
CA VAL A 78 -9.63 1.91 0.58
C VAL A 78 -9.41 2.55 -0.79
N VAL A 79 -10.43 2.54 -1.67
CA VAL A 79 -10.33 3.16 -3.01
C VAL A 79 -10.20 4.68 -2.90
N LEU A 80 -11.02 5.32 -2.07
CA LEU A 80 -10.94 6.78 -1.88
C LEU A 80 -9.62 7.20 -1.22
N HIS A 81 -9.14 6.41 -0.25
CA HIS A 81 -7.80 6.60 0.32
C HIS A 81 -6.71 6.48 -0.75
N SER A 82 -6.76 5.43 -1.57
CA SER A 82 -5.76 5.21 -2.61
C SER A 82 -5.77 6.32 -3.65
N GLY A 83 -6.95 6.82 -4.05
CA GLY A 83 -7.06 8.00 -4.91
C GLY A 83 -6.39 9.23 -4.28
N ALA A 84 -6.61 9.48 -2.99
CA ALA A 84 -5.94 10.60 -2.30
C ALA A 84 -4.42 10.44 -2.23
N VAL A 85 -3.90 9.21 -2.13
CA VAL A 85 -2.46 8.90 -2.00
C VAL A 85 -1.72 8.82 -3.33
N ASP A 86 -2.37 8.29 -4.35
CA ASP A 86 -1.74 7.89 -5.61
C ASP A 86 -2.01 8.87 -6.75
N ASP A 87 -3.01 9.75 -6.61
CA ASP A 87 -3.29 10.85 -7.53
C ASP A 87 -3.02 12.20 -6.85
N ARG A 88 -1.74 12.60 -6.84
CA ARG A 88 -1.27 13.82 -6.18
C ARG A 88 -0.08 14.44 -6.88
N SER A 89 0.10 15.74 -6.71
CA SER A 89 1.18 16.51 -7.31
C SER A 89 1.79 17.50 -6.33
N SER A 90 2.93 18.08 -6.70
CA SER A 90 3.59 19.16 -5.96
C SER A 90 2.65 20.32 -5.59
N THR A 91 1.63 20.59 -6.41
CA THR A 91 0.65 21.65 -6.18
C THR A 91 -0.56 21.20 -5.37
N SER A 92 -0.99 19.93 -5.49
CA SER A 92 -2.17 19.39 -4.79
C SER A 92 -1.85 18.69 -3.47
N VAL A 93 -0.57 18.36 -3.20
CA VAL A 93 -0.16 17.44 -2.13
C VAL A 93 -0.69 17.84 -0.75
N ALA A 94 -0.70 19.13 -0.40
CA ALA A 94 -1.19 19.60 0.89
C ALA A 94 -2.69 19.28 1.11
N GLY A 95 -3.50 19.46 0.06
CA GLY A 95 -4.93 19.10 0.09
C GLY A 95 -5.13 17.58 0.08
N SER A 96 -4.31 16.86 -0.68
CA SER A 96 -4.37 15.40 -0.74
C SER A 96 -4.01 14.74 0.60
N VAL A 97 -3.01 15.26 1.32
CA VAL A 97 -2.63 14.77 2.67
C VAL A 97 -3.74 15.03 3.67
N LYS A 98 -4.40 16.19 3.62
CA LYS A 98 -5.58 16.45 4.47
C LYS A 98 -6.71 15.45 4.18
N SER A 99 -6.95 15.15 2.91
CA SER A 99 -7.98 14.19 2.49
C SER A 99 -7.61 12.76 2.89
N GLU A 100 -6.34 12.38 2.75
CA GLU A 100 -5.78 11.10 3.20
C GLU A 100 -6.04 10.87 4.70
N PHE A 101 -5.80 11.89 5.52
CA PHE A 101 -5.97 11.81 6.99
C PHE A 101 -7.43 11.64 7.42
N ALA A 102 -8.40 11.97 6.57
CA ALA A 102 -9.82 11.77 6.86
C ALA A 102 -10.22 10.28 6.89
N PHE A 103 -9.40 9.39 6.31
CA PHE A 103 -9.64 7.95 6.31
C PHE A 103 -8.98 7.23 7.50
N TYR A 104 -8.18 7.94 8.32
CA TYR A 104 -7.40 7.34 9.39
C TYR A 104 -8.12 7.38 10.73
N GLY A 105 -8.08 6.26 11.46
CA GLY A 105 -8.50 6.22 12.85
C GLY A 105 -7.65 7.14 13.73
N ALA A 106 -8.24 7.67 14.80
CA ALA A 106 -7.62 8.75 15.59
C ALA A 106 -6.21 8.41 16.12
N ALA A 107 -6.01 7.20 16.62
CA ALA A 107 -4.71 6.76 17.14
C ALA A 107 -3.65 6.66 16.02
N PHE A 108 -4.00 6.07 14.88
CA PHE A 108 -3.10 5.95 13.74
C PHE A 108 -2.74 7.33 13.17
N ARG A 109 -3.74 8.20 13.00
CA ARG A 109 -3.53 9.60 12.60
C ARG A 109 -2.55 10.31 13.54
N LYS A 110 -2.78 10.25 14.85
CA LYS A 110 -1.91 10.88 15.86
C LYS A 110 -0.47 10.35 15.77
N SER A 111 -0.30 9.05 15.51
CA SER A 111 1.03 8.46 15.35
C SER A 111 1.78 9.00 14.12
N LEU A 112 1.07 9.29 13.02
CA LEU A 112 1.66 9.89 11.81
C LEU A 112 1.96 11.38 12.01
N GLU A 113 1.10 12.09 12.73
CA GLU A 113 1.31 13.50 13.10
C GLU A 113 2.56 13.66 13.97
N ALA A 114 2.74 12.79 14.97
CA ALA A 114 3.93 12.77 15.82
C ALA A 114 5.24 12.49 15.05
N GLN A 115 5.16 11.98 13.82
CA GLN A 115 6.29 11.70 12.95
C GLN A 115 6.44 12.75 11.82
N ASP A 116 5.70 13.84 11.87
CA ASP A 116 5.65 14.89 10.84
C ASP A 116 5.35 14.34 9.43
N TYR A 117 4.59 13.25 9.33
CA TYR A 117 4.35 12.55 8.07
C TYR A 117 3.83 13.49 6.98
N GLY A 118 2.83 14.31 7.30
CA GLY A 118 2.23 15.23 6.32
C GLY A 118 3.21 16.27 5.78
N ALA A 119 4.10 16.80 6.64
CA ALA A 119 5.14 17.73 6.24
C ALA A 119 6.18 17.05 5.36
N LYS A 120 6.63 15.84 5.74
CA LYS A 120 7.61 15.05 4.98
C LYS A 120 7.09 14.68 3.58
N VAL A 121 5.83 14.24 3.47
CA VAL A 121 5.20 13.94 2.17
C VAL A 121 5.04 15.20 1.32
N THR A 122 4.60 16.30 1.93
CA THR A 122 4.45 17.59 1.22
C THR A 122 5.79 18.08 0.68
N ALA A 123 6.86 18.04 1.50
CA ALA A 123 8.20 18.40 1.10
C ALA A 123 8.72 17.47 -0.01
N LEU A 124 8.57 16.15 0.15
CA LEU A 124 8.94 15.17 -0.86
C LEU A 124 8.38 15.51 -2.25
N PHE A 125 7.08 15.81 -2.33
CA PHE A 125 6.44 16.15 -3.59
C PHE A 125 6.85 17.52 -4.14
N ARG A 126 6.99 18.53 -3.27
CA ARG A 126 7.35 19.89 -3.71
C ARG A 126 8.80 19.99 -4.13
N ASP A 127 9.71 19.50 -3.30
CA ASP A 127 11.15 19.63 -3.49
C ASP A 127 11.65 18.85 -4.71
N ASN A 128 10.95 17.77 -5.07
CA ASN A 128 11.27 16.93 -6.23
C ASN A 128 10.27 17.09 -7.38
N LYS A 129 9.38 18.09 -7.30
CA LYS A 129 8.34 18.43 -8.31
C LYS A 129 7.56 17.20 -8.79
N LEU A 130 7.25 16.28 -7.88
CA LEU A 130 6.62 15.02 -8.22
C LEU A 130 5.16 15.24 -8.60
N ALA A 131 4.68 14.45 -9.54
CA ALA A 131 3.27 14.20 -9.75
C ALA A 131 3.08 12.72 -10.03
N THR A 132 2.03 12.14 -9.45
CA THR A 132 1.61 10.76 -9.66
C THR A 132 0.18 10.71 -10.15
N ARG A 133 -0.15 9.66 -10.90
CA ARG A 133 -1.52 9.36 -11.32
C ARG A 133 -1.84 7.91 -10.99
N GLN A 134 -2.96 7.68 -10.32
CA GLN A 134 -3.47 6.34 -10.08
C GLN A 134 -3.98 5.72 -11.40
N GLU A 135 -3.54 4.51 -11.70
CA GLU A 135 -3.96 3.78 -12.89
C GLU A 135 -5.02 2.73 -12.55
N LYS A 136 -4.77 1.88 -11.53
CA LYS A 136 -5.72 0.86 -11.11
C LYS A 136 -5.47 0.36 -9.69
N VAL A 137 -6.48 -0.31 -9.14
CA VAL A 137 -6.39 -1.11 -7.92
C VAL A 137 -6.72 -2.56 -8.28
N ALA A 138 -5.84 -3.49 -7.89
CA ALA A 138 -6.11 -4.93 -8.01
C ALA A 138 -6.29 -5.53 -6.61
N TRP A 139 -7.40 -6.24 -6.42
CA TRP A 139 -7.76 -6.79 -5.10
C TRP A 139 -7.20 -8.19 -4.88
N TYR A 140 -6.82 -8.46 -3.65
CA TYR A 140 -6.46 -9.79 -3.15
C TYR A 140 -7.50 -10.28 -2.16
N ARG A 141 -7.35 -11.54 -1.74
CA ARG A 141 -8.17 -12.09 -0.67
C ARG A 141 -8.02 -11.25 0.58
N SER A 142 -9.15 -10.80 1.09
CA SER A 142 -9.29 -9.88 2.20
C SER A 142 -10.25 -10.47 3.23
N THR A 143 -10.15 -10.01 4.47
CA THR A 143 -10.89 -10.61 5.58
C THR A 143 -11.69 -9.57 6.36
N VAL A 144 -12.85 -9.99 6.84
CA VAL A 144 -13.62 -9.31 7.90
C VAL A 144 -13.65 -10.28 9.08
N TYR A 145 -13.38 -9.80 10.28
CA TYR A 145 -13.45 -10.64 11.47
C TYR A 145 -14.91 -10.86 11.90
N ARG A 146 -15.17 -11.93 12.63
CA ARG A 146 -16.51 -12.35 13.08
C ARG A 146 -17.28 -11.24 13.81
N ASP A 147 -16.56 -10.37 14.52
CA ASP A 147 -17.12 -9.22 15.22
C ASP A 147 -17.67 -8.12 14.30
N ARG A 148 -17.35 -8.17 12.99
CA ARG A 148 -17.65 -7.16 11.96
C ARG A 148 -17.25 -5.75 12.37
N ARG A 149 -16.20 -5.65 13.18
CA ARG A 149 -15.61 -4.40 13.67
C ARG A 149 -14.16 -4.25 13.25
N THR A 150 -13.50 -5.32 12.85
CA THR A 150 -12.14 -5.29 12.31
C THR A 150 -12.07 -6.01 10.97
N ALA A 151 -11.14 -5.57 10.13
CA ALA A 151 -10.94 -6.14 8.80
C ALA A 151 -9.49 -5.95 8.34
N LYS A 152 -9.08 -6.77 7.37
CA LYS A 152 -7.82 -6.65 6.65
C LYS A 152 -8.10 -6.65 5.15
N ALA A 153 -7.68 -5.60 4.46
CA ALA A 153 -7.77 -5.51 3.01
C ALA A 153 -6.39 -5.64 2.37
N GLU A 154 -6.28 -6.48 1.35
CA GLU A 154 -5.04 -6.66 0.59
C GLU A 154 -5.26 -6.25 -0.86
N MET A 155 -4.34 -5.44 -1.39
CA MET A 155 -4.46 -4.84 -2.71
C MET A 155 -3.10 -4.50 -3.29
N ASP A 156 -3.03 -4.47 -4.62
CA ASP A 156 -1.99 -3.74 -5.33
C ASP A 156 -2.57 -2.40 -5.79
N SER A 157 -1.85 -1.31 -5.51
CA SER A 157 -2.09 -0.04 -6.17
C SER A 157 -1.08 0.12 -7.30
N VAL A 158 -1.59 0.42 -8.50
CA VAL A 158 -0.76 0.73 -9.66
C VAL A 158 -0.90 2.20 -9.97
N PHE A 159 0.23 2.89 -10.03
CA PHE A 159 0.30 4.31 -10.36
C PHE A 159 1.56 4.60 -11.17
N GLU A 160 1.58 5.74 -11.85
CA GLU A 160 2.78 6.21 -12.55
C GLU A 160 3.21 7.58 -12.03
N PHE A 161 4.49 7.90 -12.21
CA PHE A 161 4.94 9.28 -12.11
C PHE A 161 4.61 9.99 -13.43
N THR A 162 3.90 11.13 -13.36
CA THR A 162 3.59 11.98 -14.51
C THR A 162 4.52 13.19 -14.60
N ALA A 163 5.18 13.54 -13.50
CA ALA A 163 6.25 14.54 -13.44
C ALA A 163 7.21 14.26 -12.28
N GLY A 164 8.41 14.82 -12.35
CA GLY A 164 9.39 14.77 -11.26
C GLY A 164 10.76 15.25 -11.70
N ASP A 165 11.56 15.73 -10.75
CA ASP A 165 12.95 16.11 -11.01
C ASP A 165 13.76 14.87 -11.44
N THR A 166 14.42 14.98 -12.60
CA THR A 166 15.08 13.85 -13.26
C THR A 166 16.17 13.21 -12.40
N GLY A 167 16.92 14.01 -11.64
CA GLY A 167 17.97 13.51 -10.75
C GLY A 167 17.42 12.63 -9.63
N TYR A 168 16.28 13.02 -9.06
CA TYR A 168 15.59 12.26 -8.03
C TYR A 168 15.07 10.93 -8.59
N LEU A 169 14.31 10.98 -9.70
CA LEU A 169 13.74 9.78 -10.30
C LEU A 169 14.83 8.78 -10.72
N LYS A 170 15.90 9.23 -11.39
CA LYS A 170 17.02 8.36 -11.78
C LYS A 170 17.70 7.70 -10.59
N LYS A 171 17.91 8.44 -9.48
CA LYS A 171 18.51 7.89 -8.26
C LYS A 171 17.67 6.76 -7.67
N GLY A 172 16.34 6.83 -7.79
CA GLY A 172 15.41 5.79 -7.35
C GLY A 172 15.17 4.68 -8.37
N GLY A 173 15.77 4.71 -9.56
CA GLY A 173 15.42 3.79 -10.65
C GLY A 173 13.99 3.99 -11.18
N LEU A 174 13.45 5.19 -11.00
CA LEU A 174 12.10 5.59 -11.37
C LEU A 174 12.10 6.37 -12.69
N ALA A 175 10.98 6.34 -13.40
CA ALA A 175 10.78 7.03 -14.66
C ALA A 175 9.34 7.54 -14.79
N VAL A 176 9.18 8.65 -15.49
CA VAL A 176 7.87 9.19 -15.85
C VAL A 176 7.20 8.28 -16.89
N GLY A 177 5.88 8.09 -16.78
CA GLY A 177 5.08 7.27 -17.69
C GLY A 177 5.33 5.77 -17.57
N THR A 178 6.05 5.34 -16.52
CA THR A 178 6.21 3.91 -16.18
C THR A 178 5.23 3.59 -15.04
N PRO A 179 4.33 2.62 -15.21
CA PRO A 179 3.52 2.13 -14.11
C PRO A 179 4.41 1.44 -13.07
N TYR A 180 4.11 1.65 -11.80
CA TYR A 180 4.71 0.97 -10.65
C TYR A 180 3.61 0.34 -9.81
N THR A 181 3.90 -0.82 -9.25
CA THR A 181 2.97 -1.54 -8.37
C THR A 181 3.46 -1.43 -6.94
N GLU A 182 2.58 -1.06 -6.02
CA GLU A 182 2.81 -1.12 -4.59
C GLU A 182 1.79 -2.06 -3.95
N HIS A 183 2.25 -3.17 -3.38
CA HIS A 183 1.38 -4.04 -2.62
C HIS A 183 1.12 -3.43 -1.24
N ARG A 184 -0.15 -3.40 -0.83
CA ARG A 184 -0.61 -2.83 0.43
C ARG A 184 -1.47 -3.83 1.20
N THR A 185 -1.14 -3.98 2.47
CA THR A 185 -2.03 -4.60 3.46
C THR A 185 -2.56 -3.50 4.37
N MET A 186 -3.87 -3.29 4.37
CA MET A 186 -4.55 -2.29 5.19
C MET A 186 -5.28 -2.96 6.34
N SER A 187 -4.99 -2.53 7.57
CA SER A 187 -5.78 -2.86 8.75
C SER A 187 -6.89 -1.83 8.91
N LEU A 188 -8.12 -2.28 9.14
CA LEU A 188 -9.28 -1.41 9.31
C LEU A 188 -10.05 -1.74 10.58
N ALA A 189 -10.69 -0.72 11.15
CA ALA A 189 -11.62 -0.87 12.27
C ALA A 189 -12.85 0.02 12.09
N LYS A 190 -13.97 -0.40 12.69
CA LYS A 190 -15.22 0.36 12.70
C LYS A 190 -15.23 1.33 13.89
N GLN A 191 -15.26 2.64 13.62
CA GLN A 191 -15.32 3.71 14.61
C GLN A 191 -16.56 4.58 14.35
N GLY A 192 -17.46 4.69 15.33
CA GLY A 192 -18.71 5.45 15.15
C GLY A 192 -19.56 4.95 13.97
N GLY A 193 -19.53 3.65 13.69
CA GLY A 193 -20.24 3.03 12.55
C GLY A 193 -19.53 3.15 11.20
N THR A 194 -18.40 3.86 11.11
CA THR A 194 -17.64 4.04 9.87
C THR A 194 -16.34 3.24 9.88
N TRP A 195 -15.99 2.63 8.75
CA TRP A 195 -14.70 1.94 8.58
C TRP A 195 -13.57 2.95 8.36
N VAL A 196 -12.56 2.89 9.22
CA VAL A 196 -11.34 3.71 9.15
C VAL A 196 -10.10 2.83 9.08
N ILE A 197 -9.05 3.33 8.45
CA ILE A 197 -7.75 2.66 8.37
C ILE A 197 -6.99 2.90 9.68
N THR A 198 -6.53 1.81 10.29
CA THR A 198 -5.76 1.82 11.55
C THR A 198 -4.30 1.45 11.35
N GLY A 199 -3.93 0.97 10.16
CA GLY A 199 -2.55 0.70 9.79
C GLY A 199 -2.42 0.35 8.32
N ILE A 200 -1.25 0.62 7.75
CA ILE A 200 -0.91 0.27 6.37
C ILE A 200 0.50 -0.31 6.36
N ARG A 201 0.62 -1.52 5.81
CA ARG A 201 1.91 -2.12 5.45
C ARG A 201 2.06 -2.02 3.94
N ARG A 202 3.26 -1.67 3.47
CA ARG A 202 3.57 -1.51 2.04
C ARG A 202 4.80 -2.32 1.68
N THR A 203 4.84 -2.86 0.47
CA THR A 203 6.07 -3.43 -0.11
C THR A 203 6.82 -2.35 -0.90
N PRO A 204 8.11 -2.57 -1.21
CA PRO A 204 8.81 -1.72 -2.18
C PRO A 204 8.10 -1.67 -3.53
N LEU A 205 8.26 -0.57 -4.25
CA LEU A 205 7.69 -0.41 -5.60
C LEU A 205 8.29 -1.43 -6.58
N GLU A 206 7.40 -2.13 -7.27
CA GLU A 206 7.76 -3.10 -8.30
C GLU A 206 7.51 -2.51 -9.69
N ARG A 207 8.44 -2.76 -10.62
CA ARG A 207 8.23 -2.45 -12.03
C ARG A 207 7.50 -3.61 -12.71
N PRO A 208 6.66 -3.34 -13.71
CA PRO A 208 6.19 -4.35 -14.63
C PRO A 208 7.37 -5.14 -15.16
N ALA A 209 7.26 -6.47 -15.14
CA ALA A 209 8.22 -7.30 -15.86
C ALA A 209 8.28 -6.80 -17.32
N PRO A 210 9.47 -6.63 -17.92
CA PRO A 210 9.55 -6.22 -19.31
C PRO A 210 8.72 -7.18 -20.17
N ALA A 211 7.81 -6.64 -20.98
CA ALA A 211 7.01 -7.41 -21.90
C ALA A 211 7.95 -8.07 -22.93
N GLY A 212 8.36 -9.30 -22.68
CA GLY A 212 9.33 -9.99 -23.54
C GLY A 212 10.16 -11.07 -22.87
N GLN A 213 9.53 -11.99 -22.13
CA GLN A 213 10.04 -13.36 -21.97
C GLN A 213 8.85 -14.32 -21.96
N THR A 214 8.19 -14.43 -23.11
CA THR A 214 7.56 -15.70 -23.47
C THR A 214 8.71 -16.69 -23.59
N MET A 215 8.94 -17.50 -22.56
CA MET A 215 9.79 -18.70 -22.72
C MET A 215 9.11 -19.54 -23.80
N ARG A 216 9.77 -19.63 -24.95
CA ARG A 216 9.55 -20.72 -25.89
C ARG A 216 10.26 -21.95 -25.37
#